data_AF-A0A9Q4IMS6-F1
#
_entry.id   AF-A0A9Q4IMS6-F1
#
_cell.length_a   1.000
_cell.length_b   1.000
_cell.length_c   1.000
_cell.angle_alpha   90.00
_cell.angle_beta   90.00
_cell.angle_gamma   90.00
#
_symmetry.space_group_name_H-M   'P 1'
#
loop_
_entity.id
_entity.type
_entity.pdbx_description
1 polymer ?
#
loop_
_entity_poly.entity_id
_entity_poly.type
_entity_poly.pdbx_seq_one_letter_code
_entity_poly.pdbx_strand_id
1 'polypeptide(L)' 'MMEIDRSLLSKPEHGKYVSIDKLAEIITYNISFIRGNSKGRISQQEILNEITT' A
#
# COMPACT_ATOMS: atom_id res chain seq x y z
N MET A 1 -8.96 -14.03 -1.52
CA MET A 1 -8.21 -13.31 -0.48
C MET A 1 -6.80 -13.15 -0.99
N MET A 2 -6.24 -11.92 -1.04
CA MET A 2 -4.83 -11.74 -1.43
C MET A 2 -3.94 -12.35 -0.34
N GLU A 3 -2.93 -13.14 -0.71
CA GLU A 3 -1.89 -13.55 0.24
C GLU A 3 -0.99 -12.34 0.53
N ILE A 4 -0.76 -12.08 1.82
CA ILE A 4 -0.01 -10.91 2.29
C ILE A 4 1.35 -11.40 2.80
N ASP A 5 2.44 -10.86 2.27
CA ASP A 5 3.73 -11.00 2.91
C ASP A 5 3.70 -10.28 4.26
N ARG A 6 3.86 -11.06 5.35
CA ARG A 6 3.85 -10.54 6.73
C ARG A 6 4.92 -9.47 6.97
N SER A 7 5.99 -9.43 6.16
CA SER A 7 7.00 -8.37 6.20
C SER A 7 6.43 -6.98 5.86
N LEU A 8 5.30 -6.91 5.15
CA LEU A 8 4.61 -5.66 4.84
C LEU A 8 3.74 -5.16 6.01
N LEU A 9 3.46 -6.03 6.99
CA LEU A 9 2.70 -5.69 8.18
C LEU A 9 3.59 -5.37 9.39
N SER A 10 4.91 -5.62 9.30
CA SER A 10 5.83 -5.24 10.36
C SER A 10 5.94 -3.73 10.46
N LYS A 11 5.78 -3.19 11.66
CA LYS A 11 5.99 -1.75 11.92
C LYS A 11 7.41 -1.38 11.46
N PRO A 12 7.58 -0.29 10.69
CA PRO A 12 8.91 0.25 10.45
C PRO A 12 9.56 0.54 11.79
N GLU A 13 10.81 0.10 11.98
CA GLU A 13 11.55 0.48 13.19
C GLU A 13 11.75 1.99 13.20
N HIS A 14 11.39 2.64 14.31
CA HIS A 14 11.54 4.08 14.46
C HIS A 14 12.98 4.52 14.15
N GLY A 15 13.13 5.48 13.24
CA GLY A 15 14.44 6.04 12.88
C GLY A 15 15.22 5.25 11.81
N LYS A 16 14.70 4.12 11.30
CA LYS A 16 15.28 3.46 10.12
C LYS A 16 14.62 3.99 8.84
N TYR A 17 15.46 4.48 7.92
CA TYR A 17 15.03 4.77 6.57
C TYR A 17 14.58 3.47 5.89
N VAL A 18 13.34 3.46 5.43
CA VAL A 18 12.81 2.41 4.54
C VAL A 18 13.40 2.66 3.15
N SER A 19 13.87 1.61 2.47
CA SER A 19 14.34 1.75 1.09
C SER A 19 13.19 2.17 0.18
N ILE A 20 13.49 2.90 -0.90
CA ILE A 20 12.48 3.30 -1.89
C ILE A 20 11.74 2.08 -2.44
N ASP A 21 12.45 0.97 -2.68
CA ASP A 21 11.86 -0.28 -3.14
C ASP A 21 10.84 -0.84 -2.14
N LYS A 22 11.18 -0.84 -0.85
CA LYS A 22 10.27 -1.32 0.19
C LYS A 22 9.07 -0.39 0.37
N LEU A 23 9.27 0.92 0.21
CA LEU A 23 8.19 1.89 0.22
C LEU A 23 7.24 1.68 -0.98
N ALA A 24 7.78 1.41 -2.17
CA ALA A 24 7.00 1.11 -3.36
C ALA A 24 6.16 -0.16 -3.18
N GLU A 25 6.74 -1.25 -2.62
CA GLU A 25 5.99 -2.47 -2.29
C GLU A 25 4.80 -2.18 -1.37
N ILE A 26 5.02 -1.41 -0.30
CA ILE A 26 3.97 -1.05 0.67
C ILE A 26 2.85 -0.25 -0.03
N ILE A 27 3.19 0.71 -0.88
CA ILE A 27 2.21 1.53 -1.61
C ILE A 27 1.40 0.64 -2.59
N THR A 28 2.08 -0.19 -3.38
CA THR A 28 1.43 -1.12 -4.34
C THR A 28 0.48 -2.08 -3.65
N TYR A 29 0.87 -2.62 -2.49
CA TYR A 29 0.03 -3.47 -1.67
C TYR A 29 -1.24 -2.74 -1.22
N ASN A 30 -1.11 -1.55 -0.63
CA ASN A 30 -2.25 -0.79 -0.12
C ASN A 30 -3.24 -0.41 -1.24
N ILE A 31 -2.73 0.01 -2.41
CA ILE A 31 -3.57 0.28 -3.59
C ILE A 31 -4.36 -0.96 -4.00
N SER A 32 -3.70 -2.11 -4.07
CA SER A 32 -4.34 -3.38 -4.45
C SER A 32 -5.40 -3.81 -3.44
N PHE A 33 -5.11 -3.66 -2.15
CA PHE A 33 -6.05 -3.93 -1.07
C PHE A 33 -7.31 -3.05 -1.16
N ILE A 34 -7.13 -1.74 -1.35
CA ILE A 34 -8.25 -0.78 -1.47
C ILE A 34 -9.09 -1.12 -2.71
N ARG A 35 -8.47 -1.37 -3.86
CA ARG A 35 -9.20 -1.74 -5.08
C ARG A 35 -10.00 -3.04 -4.91
N GLY A 36 -9.43 -4.04 -4.24
CA GLY A 36 -10.09 -5.33 -3.99
C GLY A 36 -11.25 -5.27 -2.99
N ASN A 37 -11.26 -4.26 -2.10
CA ASN A 37 -12.28 -4.12 -1.05
C ASN A 37 -13.25 -2.95 -1.29
N SER A 38 -13.06 -2.15 -2.33
CA SER A 38 -13.96 -1.06 -2.68
C SER A 38 -15.32 -1.59 -3.14
N LYS A 39 -16.40 -0.90 -2.72
CA LYS A 39 -17.78 -1.22 -3.14
C LYS A 39 -18.05 -0.88 -4.62
N GLY A 40 -17.17 -0.10 -5.25
CA GLY A 40 -17.26 0.30 -6.65
C GLY A 40 -15.93 0.18 -7.38
N ARG A 41 -15.95 0.29 -8.71
CA ARG A 41 -14.70 0.38 -9.49
C ARG A 41 -14.01 1.68 -9.11
N ILE A 42 -12.80 1.56 -8.59
CA ILE A 42 -11.91 2.67 -8.29
C ILE A 42 -10.58 2.44 -9.01
N SER A 43 -10.06 3.49 -9.64
CA SER A 43 -8.78 3.45 -10.32
C SER A 43 -7.62 3.61 -9.34
N GLN A 44 -6.45 3.16 -9.76
CA GLN A 44 -5.22 3.41 -9.00
C GLN A 44 -4.92 4.91 -8.86
N GLN A 45 -5.22 5.71 -9.89
CA GLN A 45 -4.98 7.15 -9.86
C GLN A 45 -5.86 7.86 -8.82
N GLU A 46 -7.13 7.50 -8.72
CA GLU A 46 -8.03 8.03 -7.68
C GLU A 46 -7.50 7.74 -6.28
N ILE A 47 -7.02 6.52 -6.02
CA ILE A 47 -6.45 6.15 -4.72
C ILE A 47 -5.16 6.93 -4.44
N LEU A 48 -4.28 7.08 -5.44
CA LEU A 48 -3.04 7.83 -5.28
C LEU A 48 -3.32 9.30 -4.93
N ASN A 49 -4.27 9.93 -5.62
CA ASN A 49 -4.64 11.33 -5.36
C ASN A 49 -5.09 11.55 -3.91
N GLU A 50 -5.85 10.62 -3.33
CA GLU A 50 -6.31 10.69 -1.94
C GLU A 50 -5.19 10.49 -0.90
N ILE A 51 -4.12 9.76 -1.24
CA ILE A 51 -2.99 9.49 -0.32
C ILE A 51 -1.97 10.63 -0.34
N THR A 52 -1.82 11.32 -1.47
CA THR A 52 -0.82 12.37 -1.66
C THR A 52 -1.31 13.78 -1.34
N THR A 53 -2.58 13.94 -0.97
CA THR A 53 -3.22 15.23 -0.61
C THR A 53 -3.29 15.38 0.91
#